data_AF-A0A960NVM2-F1
#
_entry.id   AF-A0A960NVM2-F1
#
_cell.length_a   1.000
_cell.length_b   1.000
_cell.length_c   1.000
_cell.angle_alpha   90.00
_cell.angle_beta   90.00
_cell.angle_gamma   90.00
#
_symmetry.space_group_name_H-M   'P 1'
#
loop_
_entity.id
_entity.type
_entity.pdbx_description
1 polymer ?
#
loop_
_entity_poly.entity_id
_entity_poly.type
_entity_poly.pdbx_seq_one_letter_code
_entity_poly.pdbx_strand_id
1 'polypeptide(L)' 'MKRSIEVLFDELIELQEKKLLKLASSIIPNITSDDILQPNDYPELENHPFFRYEEGVLKGLHSARMALLAEQENY' A
#
# COMPACT_ATOMS: atom_id res chain seq x y z
N MET A 1 10.25 3.12 -25.46
CA MET A 1 10.45 4.22 -24.49
C MET A 1 10.76 3.58 -23.14
N LYS A 2 11.88 3.92 -22.52
CA LYS A 2 12.21 3.39 -21.18
C LYS A 2 11.30 4.12 -20.19
N ARG A 3 10.49 3.40 -19.41
CA ARG A 3 9.65 4.01 -18.36
C ARG A 3 10.56 4.58 -17.27
N SER A 4 10.13 5.68 -16.66
CA SER A 4 10.82 6.23 -15.49
C SER A 4 10.57 5.31 -14.29
N ILE A 5 11.50 5.30 -13.33
CA ILE A 5 11.43 4.44 -12.15
C ILE A 5 10.32 4.90 -11.21
N GLU A 6 10.02 6.19 -11.18
CA GLU A 6 8.94 6.82 -10.42
C GLU A 6 7.57 6.30 -10.89
N VAL A 7 7.34 6.27 -12.21
CA VAL A 7 6.11 5.71 -12.79
C VAL A 7 5.94 4.24 -12.40
N LEU A 8 7.04 3.47 -12.36
CA LEU A 8 6.97 2.08 -11.92
C LEU A 8 6.60 1.97 -10.43
N PHE A 9 7.13 2.83 -9.57
CA PHE A 9 6.75 2.85 -8.15
C PHE A 9 5.29 3.26 -7.94
N ASP A 10 4.79 4.24 -8.69
CA ASP A 10 3.38 4.65 -8.66
C ASP A 10 2.46 3.49 -9.04
N GLU A 11 2.78 2.79 -10.14
CA GLU A 11 2.04 1.59 -10.57
C GLU A 11 2.09 0.46 -9.52
N LEU A 12 3.24 0.22 -8.89
CA LEU A 12 3.38 -0.80 -7.84
C LEU A 12 2.54 -0.49 -6.60
N ILE A 13 2.53 0.78 -6.18
CA ILE A 13 1.73 1.24 -5.03
C ILE A 13 0.24 1.07 -5.36
N GLU A 14 -0.23 1.56 -6.51
CA GLU A 14 -1.65 1.42 -6.89
C GLU A 14 -2.11 -0.04 -6.96
N LEU A 15 -1.26 -0.93 -7.48
CA LEU A 15 -1.57 -2.37 -7.53
C LEU A 15 -1.65 -2.98 -6.13
N GLN A 16 -0.75 -2.58 -5.24
CA GLN A 16 -0.75 -3.06 -3.87
C GLN A 16 -1.95 -2.52 -3.08
N GLU A 17 -2.34 -1.26 -3.26
CA GLU A 17 -3.56 -0.67 -2.68
C GLU A 17 -4.83 -1.43 -3.13
N LYS A 18 -4.95 -1.71 -4.43
CA LYS A 18 -6.08 -2.51 -4.97
C LYS A 18 -6.11 -3.91 -4.39
N LYS A 19 -4.94 -4.53 -4.22
CA LYS A 19 -4.82 -5.86 -3.58
C LYS A 19 -5.24 -5.81 -2.12
N LEU A 20 -4.80 -4.79 -1.38
CA LEU A 20 -5.13 -4.61 0.02
C LEU A 20 -6.62 -4.35 0.23
N LEU A 21 -7.24 -3.49 -0.58
CA LEU A 21 -8.69 -3.24 -0.55
C LEU A 21 -9.51 -4.49 -0.89
N LYS A 22 -9.07 -5.27 -1.89
CA LYS A 22 -9.72 -6.55 -2.24
C LYS A 22 -9.64 -7.55 -1.08
N LEU A 23 -8.52 -7.61 -0.38
CA LEU A 23 -8.38 -8.46 0.81
C LEU A 23 -9.26 -7.94 1.95
N ALA A 24 -9.23 -6.64 2.23
CA ALA A 24 -10.03 -5.99 3.26
C ALA A 24 -11.53 -6.27 3.05
N SER A 25 -12.02 -6.09 1.83
CA SER A 25 -13.43 -6.32 1.46
C SER A 25 -13.88 -7.77 1.55
N SER A 26 -12.94 -8.73 1.52
CA SER A 26 -13.25 -10.14 1.79
C SER A 26 -13.38 -10.45 3.30
N ILE A 27 -12.83 -9.59 4.16
CA ILE A 27 -12.86 -9.72 5.62
C ILE A 27 -14.06 -8.93 6.17
N ILE A 28 -14.19 -7.66 5.76
CA ILE A 28 -15.24 -6.73 6.17
C ILE A 28 -16.02 -6.29 4.93
N PRO A 29 -17.28 -6.70 4.78
CA PRO A 29 -18.12 -6.26 3.68
C PRO A 29 -18.29 -4.73 3.66
N ASN A 30 -18.30 -4.14 2.46
CA ASN A 30 -18.48 -2.70 2.20
C ASN A 30 -17.36 -1.78 2.74
N ILE A 31 -16.21 -2.32 3.11
CA ILE A 31 -15.05 -1.50 3.47
C ILE A 31 -14.57 -0.65 2.29
N THR A 32 -14.12 0.56 2.59
CA THR A 32 -13.70 1.54 1.60
C THR A 32 -12.18 1.71 1.56
N SER A 33 -11.69 2.45 0.55
CA SER A 33 -10.29 2.85 0.46
C SER A 33 -9.85 3.77 1.60
N ASP A 34 -10.77 4.50 2.24
CA ASP A 34 -10.44 5.40 3.34
C ASP A 34 -10.28 4.62 4.64
N ASP A 35 -11.11 3.59 4.84
CA ASP A 35 -11.06 2.72 6.02
C ASP A 35 -9.74 1.93 6.10
N ILE A 36 -9.17 1.51 4.96
CA ILE A 36 -7.87 0.82 4.93
C ILE A 36 -6.69 1.74 5.31
N LEU A 37 -6.88 3.06 5.34
CA LEU A 37 -5.86 4.00 5.84
C LEU A 37 -5.82 4.02 7.38
N GLN A 38 -6.90 3.58 8.04
CA GLN A 38 -7.02 3.47 9.50
C GLN A 38 -7.41 2.05 9.92
N PRO A 39 -6.66 1.00 9.55
CA PRO A 39 -7.08 -0.38 9.78
C PRO A 39 -7.11 -0.76 11.27
N ASN A 40 -6.46 0.04 12.13
CA ASN A 40 -6.49 -0.14 13.58
C ASN A 40 -7.89 0.09 14.17
N ASP A 41 -8.77 0.82 13.47
CA ASP A 41 -10.17 1.02 13.88
C ASP A 41 -11.03 -0.24 13.69
N TYR A 42 -10.51 -1.23 12.96
CA TYR A 42 -11.17 -2.49 12.63
C TYR A 42 -10.39 -3.67 13.23
N PRO A 43 -10.81 -4.22 14.38
CA PRO A 43 -10.13 -5.35 15.00
C PRO A 43 -9.97 -6.55 14.07
N GLU A 44 -10.89 -6.76 13.13
CA GLU A 44 -10.84 -7.82 12.13
C GLU A 44 -9.75 -7.61 11.09
N LEU A 45 -9.32 -6.37 10.82
CA LEU A 45 -8.15 -6.08 9.99
C LEU A 45 -6.87 -6.08 10.81
N GLU A 46 -6.89 -5.44 11.99
CA GLU A 46 -5.69 -5.28 12.82
C GLU A 46 -5.12 -6.63 13.26
N ASN A 47 -5.99 -7.59 13.56
CA ASN A 47 -5.59 -8.92 14.00
C ASN A 47 -5.47 -9.93 12.85
N HIS A 48 -5.69 -9.54 11.59
CA HIS A 48 -5.65 -10.47 10.46
C HIS A 48 -4.25 -10.53 9.83
N PRO A 49 -3.52 -11.65 9.99
CA PRO A 49 -2.08 -11.71 9.69
C PRO A 49 -1.78 -11.45 8.21
N PHE A 50 -2.61 -11.95 7.29
CA PHE A 50 -2.42 -11.69 5.86
C PHE A 50 -2.69 -10.23 5.50
N PHE A 51 -3.63 -9.57 6.18
CA PHE A 51 -3.92 -8.17 5.92
C PHE A 51 -2.74 -7.31 6.38
N ARG A 52 -2.26 -7.54 7.61
CA ARG A 52 -1.09 -6.85 8.17
C ARG A 52 0.18 -7.05 7.36
N TYR A 53 0.39 -8.26 6.82
CA TYR A 53 1.50 -8.52 5.91
C TYR A 53 1.43 -7.65 4.65
N GLU A 54 0.28 -7.64 3.97
CA GLU A 54 0.10 -6.87 2.73
C GLU A 54 0.14 -5.35 2.97
N GLU A 55 -0.37 -4.89 4.12
CA GLU A 55 -0.25 -3.50 4.57
C GLU A 55 1.22 -3.12 4.81
N GLY A 56 2.01 -4.02 5.41
CA GLY A 56 3.46 -3.85 5.58
C GLY A 56 4.20 -3.73 4.24
N VAL A 57 3.80 -4.53 3.24
CA VAL A 57 4.36 -4.42 1.86
C VAL A 57 4.06 -3.04 1.27
N LEU A 58 2.84 -2.53 1.41
CA LEU A 58 2.47 -1.19 0.93
C LEU A 58 3.33 -0.11 1.60
N LYS A 59 3.50 -0.16 2.93
CA LYS A 59 4.38 0.76 3.67
C LYS A 59 5.84 0.67 3.21
N GLY A 60 6.31 -0.53 2.88
CA GLY A 60 7.64 -0.74 2.29
C GLY A 60 7.81 -0.08 0.92
N LEU A 61 6.80 -0.19 0.05
CA LEU A 61 6.81 0.47 -1.27
C LEU A 61 6.84 1.99 -1.15
N HIS A 62 6.04 2.58 -0.25
CA HIS A 62 6.12 4.02 0.03
C HIS A 62 7.49 4.45 0.54
N SER A 63 8.07 3.68 1.47
CA SER A 63 9.40 3.97 2.02
C SER A 63 10.48 3.93 0.94
N ALA A 64 10.45 2.93 0.06
CA ALA A 64 11.39 2.82 -1.06
C ALA A 64 11.21 3.96 -2.08
N ARG A 65 9.97 4.34 -2.39
CA ARG A 65 9.68 5.50 -3.26
C ARG A 65 10.20 6.80 -2.66
N MET A 66 10.01 7.01 -1.35
CA MET A 66 10.56 8.18 -0.66
C MET A 66 12.09 8.22 -0.71
N ALA A 67 12.76 7.09 -0.49
CA ALA A 67 14.22 7.00 -0.57
C ALA A 67 14.73 7.31 -1.99
N LEU A 68 14.04 6.82 -3.02
CA LEU A 68 14.34 7.13 -4.42
C LEU A 68 14.25 8.64 -4.70
N LEU A 69 13.15 9.28 -4.28
CA LEU A 69 12.97 10.72 -4.49
C LEU A 69 14.04 11.54 -3.77
N ALA A 70 14.36 11.17 -2.52
CA ALA A 70 15.40 11.84 -1.76
C ALA A 70 16.80 11.70 -2.42
N GLU A 71 17.11 10.53 -2.99
CA GLU A 71 18.35 10.34 -3.74
C GLU A 71 18.40 11.23 -4.99
N GLN A 72 17.27 11.40 -5.69
CA GLN A 72 17.19 12.23 -6.89
C GLN A 72 17.27 13.73 -6.61
N GLU A 73 16.82 14.19 -5.44
CA GLU A 73 16.96 15.60 -5.01
C GLU A 73 18.39 15.96 -4.58
N ASN A 74 19.23 14.97 -4.23
CA ASN A 74 20.61 15.18 -3.78
C ASN A 74 21.63 15.33 -4.95
N TYR A 75 21.15 15.47 -6.20
CA TYR A 75 21.99 15.64 -7.41
C TYR A 75 21.53 16.81 -8.29
#